data_AF-A0AAE1MMH9-F1
#
_entry.id   AF-A0AAE1MMH9-F1
#
_cell.length_a   1.000
_cell.length_b   1.000
_cell.length_c   1.000
_cell.angle_alpha   90.00
_cell.angle_beta   90.00
_cell.angle_gamma   90.00
#
_symmetry.space_group_name_H-M   'P 1'
#
loop_
_entity.id
_entity.type
_entity.pdbx_description
1 polymer ?
#
loop_
_entity_poly.entity_id
_entity_poly.type
_entity_poly.pdbx_seq_one_letter_code
_entity_poly.pdbx_strand_id
1 'polypeptide(L)' 'MIIASWNCRGASSRTFPLDIKDIVNKYHINIICLLETRISGDRANKVCRKLGFNHWIRVESNGFIGGI' A
#
# COMPACT_ATOMS: atom_id res chain seq x y z
N MET A 1 -4.58 11.69 -15.24
CA MET A 1 -3.72 10.76 -14.47
C MET A 1 -3.73 11.22 -13.02
N ILE A 2 -4.29 10.43 -12.11
CA ILE A 2 -4.43 10.76 -10.68
C ILE A 2 -3.44 9.92 -9.89
N ILE A 3 -2.63 10.60 -9.07
CA ILE A 3 -1.61 10.00 -8.21
C ILE A 3 -1.97 10.34 -6.77
N ALA A 4 -1.92 9.35 -5.89
CA ALA A 4 -2.17 9.53 -4.46
C ALA A 4 -1.02 8.95 -3.63
N SER A 5 -0.81 9.51 -2.45
CA SER A 5 0.14 8.99 -1.46
C SER A 5 -0.53 8.87 -0.10
N TRP A 6 -0.29 7.76 0.61
CA TRP A 6 -0.84 7.54 1.93
C TRP A 6 0.19 6.94 2.89
N ASN A 7 0.52 7.69 3.93
CA ASN A 7 1.18 7.18 5.13
C ASN A 7 0.15 6.37 5.95
N CYS A 8 0.20 5.05 5.82
CA CYS A 8 -0.93 4.21 6.19
C CYS A 8 -0.82 3.55 7.56
N ARG A 9 0.41 3.27 8.07
CA ARG A 9 0.74 2.64 9.37
C ARG A 9 0.01 1.34 9.76
N GLY A 10 -1.01 0.93 9.02
CA GLY A 10 -1.98 -0.12 9.32
C GLY A 10 -2.21 -1.08 8.15
N ALA A 11 -1.25 -1.20 7.23
CA ALA A 11 -1.35 -2.08 6.06
C ALA A 11 -1.46 -3.58 6.42
N SER A 12 -1.21 -3.92 7.68
CA SER A 12 -1.38 -5.26 8.26
C SER A 12 -2.84 -5.67 8.51
N SER A 13 -3.77 -4.70 8.52
CA SER A 13 -5.19 -4.96 8.76
C SER A 13 -5.81 -5.82 7.66
N ARG A 14 -6.78 -6.65 8.02
CA ARG A 14 -7.56 -7.44 7.05
C ARG A 14 -8.44 -6.55 6.16
N THR A 15 -8.86 -5.39 6.65
CA THR A 15 -9.69 -4.43 5.91
C THR A 15 -8.89 -3.57 4.94
N PHE A 16 -7.58 -3.42 5.17
CA PHE A 16 -6.75 -2.48 4.41
C PHE A 16 -6.85 -2.65 2.88
N PRO A 17 -6.83 -3.87 2.30
CA PRO A 17 -6.99 -4.00 0.85
C PRO A 17 -8.38 -3.59 0.33
N LEU A 18 -9.42 -3.66 1.15
CA LEU A 18 -10.76 -3.19 0.81
C LEU A 18 -10.78 -1.65 0.82
N ASP A 19 -10.27 -1.04 1.89
CA ASP A 19 -10.19 0.41 2.04
C ASP A 19 -9.44 1.06 0.86
N ILE A 20 -8.32 0.44 0.43
CA ILE A 20 -7.56 0.91 -0.73
C ILE A 20 -8.37 0.81 -2.03
N LYS A 21 -9.07 -0.32 -2.26
CA LYS A 21 -9.87 -0.49 -3.48
C LYS A 21 -11.01 0.52 -3.55
N ASP A 22 -11.67 0.78 -2.43
CA ASP A 22 -12.75 1.76 -2.37
C ASP A 22 -12.26 3.16 -2.71
N ILE A 23 -11.11 3.57 -2.16
CA ILE A 23 -10.49 4.87 -2.45
C ILE A 23 -10.03 4.94 -3.93
N VAL A 24 -9.39 3.89 -4.43
CA VAL A 24 -8.91 3.84 -5.82
C VAL A 24 -10.06 3.93 -6.81
N ASN A 25 -11.15 3.23 -6.56
CA ASN A 25 -12.35 3.26 -7.40
C ASN A 25 -13.06 4.62 -7.31
N LYS A 26 -13.23 5.15 -6.10
CA LYS A 26 -13.94 6.41 -5.84
C LYS A 26 -13.27 7.61 -6.50
N TYR A 27 -11.94 7.64 -6.50
CA TYR A 27 -11.15 8.76 -7.02
C TYR A 27 -10.47 8.45 -8.36
N HIS A 28 -10.74 7.29 -8.97
CA HIS A 28 -10.12 6.83 -10.22
C HIS A 28 -8.58 6.95 -10.20
N ILE A 29 -7.96 6.51 -9.11
CA ILE A 29 -6.50 6.63 -8.90
C ILE A 29 -5.77 5.71 -9.87
N ASN A 30 -4.78 6.26 -10.59
CA ASN A 30 -3.92 5.49 -11.49
C ASN A 30 -2.70 4.92 -10.76
N ILE A 31 -2.13 5.67 -9.82
CA ILE A 31 -0.93 5.29 -9.06
C ILE A 31 -1.14 5.63 -7.59
N ILE A 32 -0.87 4.68 -6.70
CA ILE A 32 -0.90 4.89 -5.24
C ILE A 32 0.45 4.56 -4.61
N CYS A 33 0.98 5.51 -3.84
CA CYS A 33 2.20 5.35 -3.05
C CYS A 33 1.82 5.08 -1.59
N LEU A 34 2.17 3.89 -1.08
CA LEU A 34 1.91 3.52 0.32
C LEU A 34 3.19 3.65 1.13
N LEU A 35 3.14 4.51 2.14
CA LEU A 35 4.26 4.91 2.98
C LEU A 35 4.05 4.41 4.41
N GLU A 36 5.15 4.22 5.14
CA GLU A 36 5.17 3.64 6.49
C GLU A 36 4.20 2.47 6.69
N THR A 37 4.18 1.47 5.80
CA THR A 37 3.20 0.37 5.86
C THR A 37 3.31 -0.50 7.12
N ARG A 38 4.46 -0.43 7.81
CA ARG A 38 4.82 -1.23 9.01
C ARG A 38 4.61 -2.73 8.80
N ILE A 39 4.73 -3.20 7.55
CA ILE A 39 4.72 -4.61 7.18
C ILE A 39 5.91 -4.90 6.25
N SER A 40 6.49 -6.07 6.39
CA SER A 40 7.64 -6.53 5.61
C SER A 40 7.50 -8.01 5.22
N GLY A 41 8.45 -8.51 4.43
CA GLY A 41 8.50 -9.89 3.98
C GLY A 41 7.22 -10.37 3.27
N ASP A 42 6.92 -11.66 3.40
CA ASP A 42 5.81 -12.30 2.69
C ASP A 42 4.44 -11.70 3.01
N ARG A 43 4.28 -11.10 4.18
CA ARG A 43 3.03 -10.44 4.55
C ARG A 43 2.77 -9.24 3.65
N ALA A 44 3.80 -8.42 3.39
CA ALA A 44 3.68 -7.28 2.50
C ALA A 44 3.40 -7.71 1.05
N ASN A 45 4.08 -8.77 0.57
CA ASN A 45 3.79 -9.35 -0.76
C ASN A 45 2.33 -9.80 -0.89
N LYS A 46 1.78 -10.45 0.14
CA LYS A 46 0.37 -10.87 0.17
C LYS A 46 -0.59 -9.68 0.13
N VAL A 47 -0.25 -8.58 0.81
CA VAL A 47 -1.06 -7.35 0.79
C VAL A 47 -1.01 -6.72 -0.61
N CYS A 48 0.17 -6.50 -1.20
CA CYS A 48 0.31 -5.92 -2.54
C CYS A 48 -0.52 -6.68 -3.60
N ARG A 49 -0.47 -8.01 -3.61
CA ARG A 49 -1.26 -8.85 -4.52
C ARG A 49 -2.77 -8.67 -4.35
N LYS A 50 -3.24 -8.36 -3.14
CA LYS A 50 -4.67 -8.18 -2.84
C LYS A 50 -5.19 -6.80 -3.26
N LEU A 51 -4.33 -5.81 -3.46
CA LEU A 51 -4.74 -4.45 -3.82
C LEU A 51 -5.38 -4.35 -5.22
N GLY A 52 -5.08 -5.30 -6.12
CA GLY A 52 -5.72 -5.36 -7.44
C GLY A 52 -5.06 -4.51 -8.53
N PHE A 53 -3.83 -4.03 -8.30
CA PHE A 53 -3.03 -3.35 -9.33
C PHE A 53 -2.30 -4.36 -10.22
N ASN A 54 -2.23 -4.06 -11.52
CA ASN A 54 -1.50 -4.88 -12.50
C ASN A 54 0.01 -4.91 -12.22
N HIS A 55 0.54 -3.81 -11.69
CA HIS A 55 1.96 -3.63 -11.39
C HIS A 55 2.12 -3.04 -10.00
N TRP A 56 3.14 -3.48 -9.27
CA TRP A 56 3.51 -2.92 -7.98
C TRP A 56 5.02 -3.07 -7.78
N ILE A 57 5.60 -2.10 -7.07
CA ILE A 57 6.99 -2.11 -6.66
C ILE A 57 6.99 -2.02 -5.13
N ARG A 58 7.85 -2.80 -4.49
CA ARG A 58 8.01 -2.81 -3.04
C ARG A 58 9.48 -2.59 -2.70
N VAL A 59 9.72 -1.70 -1.75
CA VAL A 59 11.03 -1.50 -1.12
C VAL A 59 10.92 -2.00 0.31
N GLU A 60 11.82 -2.88 0.72
CA GLU A 60 11.83 -3.38 2.10
C GLU A 60 12.23 -2.28 3.08
N SER A 61 11.51 -2.20 4.19
CA SER A 61 11.87 -1.32 5.29
C SER A 61 13.05 -1.91 6.07
N ASN A 62 14.20 -1.24 6.03
CA ASN A 62 15.31 -1.53 6.94
C ASN A 62 15.06 -0.85 8.30
N GLY A 63 14.31 -1.53 9.17
CA GLY A 63 13.98 -1.04 10.52
C GLY A 63 12.84 -0.02 10.54
N PHE A 64 12.61 0.57 11.71
CA PHE A 64 11.55 1.57 11.96
C PHE A 64 12.04 3.02 11.87
N ILE A 65 13.34 3.21 11.62
CA ILE A 65 14.07 4.48 11.68
C ILE A 65 14.42 4.91 10.24
N GLY A 66 14.26 6.19 9.92
CA GLY A 66 14.67 6.77 8.62
C GLY A 66 13.52 7.32 7.78
N GLY A 67 12.32 6.73 7.88
CA GLY A 67 11.09 7.22 7.24
C GLY A 67 11.10 7.19 5.71
N ILE A 68 10.14 6.49 5.12
CA ILE A 68 9.61 6.75 3.78
C ILE A 68 8.08 6.74 3.90
#